data_AF-A0A2V2DKM6-F1
#
_entry.id   AF-A0A2V2DKM6-F1
#
_cell.length_a   1.000
_cell.length_b   1.000
_cell.length_c   1.000
_cell.angle_alpha   90.00
_cell.angle_beta   90.00
_cell.angle_gamma   90.00
#
_symmetry.space_group_name_H-M   'P 1'
#
loop_
_entity.id
_entity.type
_entity.pdbx_description
1 polymer ?
#
loop_
_entity_poly.entity_id
_entity_poly.type
_entity_poly.pdbx_seq_one_letter_code
_entity_poly.pdbx_strand_id
1 'polypeptide(L)'
;MQEIRKGTREDIAKIQKIYDHILSEEENGNASTGWIRGVYPTEETALAAWKAGELFVMAQEDAVVAAARINQTQVPEYQNA
;
A
#
# COMPACT_ATOMS: atom_id res chain seq x y z
N MET A 1 -16.10 -11.67 7.66
CA MET A 1 -15.17 -12.56 6.93
C MET A 1 -13.97 -11.72 6.52
N GLN A 2 -12.75 -12.24 6.68
CA GLN A 2 -11.52 -11.61 6.19
C GLN A 2 -11.09 -12.30 4.90
N GLU A 3 -10.76 -11.52 3.87
CA GLU A 3 -10.34 -12.03 2.56
C GLU A 3 -9.17 -11.20 2.03
N ILE A 4 -8.19 -11.86 1.41
CA ILE A 4 -7.18 -11.21 0.58
C ILE A 4 -7.59 -11.39 -0.88
N ARG A 5 -7.73 -10.28 -1.59
CA ARG A 5 -8.14 -10.27 -3.01
C ARG A 5 -7.35 -9.23 -3.82
N LYS A 6 -7.49 -9.28 -5.14
CA LYS A 6 -7.02 -8.18 -6.00
C LYS A 6 -7.75 -6.89 -5.61
N GLY A 7 -6.99 -5.79 -5.56
CA GLY A 7 -7.54 -4.46 -5.33
C GLY A 7 -8.30 -3.96 -6.56
N THR A 8 -9.39 -3.23 -6.33
CA THR A 8 -10.12 -2.53 -7.40
C THR A 8 -9.69 -1.07 -7.46
N ARG A 9 -10.19 -0.34 -8.47
CA ARG A 9 -9.91 1.10 -8.60
C ARG A 9 -10.50 1.89 -7.41
N GLU A 10 -11.66 1.48 -6.93
CA GLU A 10 -12.38 2.10 -5.81
C GLU A 10 -11.64 1.91 -4.48
N ASP A 11 -10.85 0.84 -4.35
CA ASP A 11 -10.05 0.61 -3.16
C ASP A 11 -8.93 1.65 -3.01
N ILE A 12 -8.47 2.31 -4.09
CA ILE A 12 -7.37 3.30 -4.05
C ILE A 12 -7.64 4.42 -3.04
N ALA A 13 -8.86 4.96 -3.02
CA ALA A 13 -9.23 6.00 -2.07
C ALA A 13 -9.24 5.50 -0.61
N LYS A 14 -9.51 4.21 -0.38
CA LYS A 14 -9.44 3.58 0.95
C LYS A 14 -7.98 3.35 1.36
N ILE A 15 -7.15 2.91 0.41
CA ILE A 15 -5.72 2.68 0.60
C ILE A 15 -5.00 4.00 0.92
N GLN A 16 -5.36 5.10 0.26
CA GLN A 16 -4.83 6.43 0.57
C GLN A 16 -5.05 6.80 2.03
N LYS A 17 -6.21 6.49 2.61
CA LYS A 17 -6.47 6.72 4.05
C LYS A 17 -5.57 5.88 4.95
N ILE A 18 -5.25 4.64 4.54
CA ILE A 18 -4.29 3.80 5.25
C ILE A 18 -2.88 4.43 5.19
N TYR A 19 -2.46 4.89 4.01
CA TYR A 19 -1.18 5.60 3.84
C TYR A 19 -1.11 6.85 4.71
N ASP A 20 -2.15 7.68 4.68
CA ASP A 20 -2.20 8.91 5.48
C ASP A 20 -2.12 8.64 6.98
N HIS A 21 -2.80 7.59 7.45
CA HIS A 21 -2.73 7.18 8.85
C HIS A 21 -1.30 6.74 9.23
N ILE A 22 -0.70 5.84 8.45
CA ILE A 22 0.66 5.34 8.73
C ILE A 22 1.69 6.48 8.67
N LEU A 23 1.59 7.37 7.69
CA LEU A 23 2.46 8.55 7.58
C LEU A 23 2.29 9.49 8.79
N SER A 24 1.07 9.64 9.30
CA SER A 24 0.83 10.44 10.51
C SER A 24 1.47 9.78 11.74
N GLU A 25 1.39 8.44 11.87
CA GLU A 25 2.07 7.71 12.94
C GLU A 25 3.61 7.79 12.83
N GLU A 26 4.16 7.76 11.60
CA GLU A 26 5.59 7.98 11.36
C GLU A 26 6.02 9.40 11.77
N GLU A 27 5.29 10.43 11.35
CA GLU A 27 5.56 11.84 11.65
C GLU A 27 5.49 12.13 13.16
N ASN A 28 4.63 11.41 13.88
CA ASN A 28 4.50 11.50 15.33
C ASN A 28 5.52 10.63 16.11
N GLY A 29 6.30 9.80 15.42
CA GLY A 29 7.27 8.89 16.04
C GLY A 29 6.66 7.63 16.68
N ASN A 30 5.41 7.31 16.35
CA ASN A 30 4.71 6.09 16.82
C ASN A 30 4.95 4.88 15.92
N ALA A 31 5.48 5.09 14.72
CA ALA A 31 5.90 4.06 13.77
C ALA A 31 7.36 4.28 13.33
N SER A 32 7.94 3.26 12.70
CA SER A 32 9.31 3.29 12.17
C SER A 32 9.38 2.60 10.81
N THR A 33 8.55 3.09 9.90
CA THR A 33 8.41 2.66 8.51
C THR A 33 9.48 3.25 7.60
N GLY A 34 10.05 4.41 7.95
CA GLY A 34 10.91 5.19 7.07
C GLY A 34 10.18 5.83 5.88
N TRP A 35 8.85 5.88 5.92
CA TRP A 35 8.02 6.48 4.87
C TRP A 35 7.97 7.99 5.02
N ILE A 36 7.95 8.70 3.90
CA ILE A 36 8.00 10.17 3.88
C ILE A 36 6.82 10.67 3.07
N ARG A 37 6.00 11.53 3.68
CA ARG A 37 4.81 12.10 3.05
C ARG A 37 5.19 12.84 1.76
N GLY A 38 4.44 12.56 0.70
CA GLY A 38 4.72 13.11 -0.64
C GLY A 38 5.86 12.42 -1.39
N VAL A 39 6.63 11.52 -0.76
CA VAL A 39 7.65 10.70 -1.43
C VAL A 39 7.12 9.28 -1.62
N TYR A 40 6.83 8.57 -0.53
CA TYR A 40 6.31 7.21 -0.56
C TYR A 40 5.62 6.84 0.77
N PRO A 41 4.47 6.16 0.72
CA PRO A 41 3.63 5.91 -0.46
C PRO A 41 2.77 7.13 -0.84
N THR A 42 2.27 7.15 -2.07
CA THR A 42 1.31 8.16 -2.57
C THR A 42 0.12 7.48 -3.25
N GLU A 43 -0.94 8.23 -3.60
CA GLU A 43 -2.05 7.71 -4.41
C GLU A 43 -1.53 7.11 -5.74
N GLU A 44 -0.55 7.76 -6.38
CA GLU A 44 0.07 7.25 -7.61
C GLU A 44 0.77 5.90 -7.39
N THR A 45 1.32 5.66 -6.19
CA THR A 45 1.90 4.34 -5.83
C THR A 45 0.84 3.24 -5.90
N ALA A 46 -0.34 3.46 -5.33
CA ALA A 46 -1.45 2.50 -5.38
C ALA A 46 -2.03 2.39 -6.80
N LEU A 47 -2.15 3.51 -7.52
CA LEU A 47 -2.63 3.53 -8.89
C LEU A 47 -1.70 2.75 -9.84
N ALA A 48 -0.39 2.89 -9.71
CA ALA A 48 0.59 2.15 -10.49
C ALA A 48 0.50 0.64 -10.20
N ALA A 49 0.37 0.25 -8.93
CA ALA A 49 0.16 -1.15 -8.54
C ALA A 49 -1.14 -1.72 -9.14
N TRP A 50 -2.24 -0.95 -9.13
CA TRP A 50 -3.51 -1.36 -9.73
C TRP A 50 -3.40 -1.53 -11.24
N LYS A 51 -2.84 -0.54 -11.95
CA LYS A 51 -2.62 -0.58 -13.40
C LYS A 51 -1.77 -1.78 -13.83
N ALA A 52 -0.78 -2.16 -13.02
CA ALA A 52 0.07 -3.33 -13.26
C ALA A 52 -0.60 -4.67 -12.88
N GLY A 53 -1.78 -4.65 -12.27
CA GLY A 53 -2.43 -5.86 -11.75
C GLY A 53 -1.71 -6.44 -10.53
N GLU A 54 -0.92 -5.64 -9.82
CA GLU A 54 -0.08 -6.04 -8.69
C GLU A 54 -0.66 -5.60 -7.34
N LEU A 55 -1.78 -4.87 -7.35
CA LEU A 55 -2.45 -4.40 -6.15
C LEU A 55 -3.29 -5.52 -5.50
N PHE A 56 -3.06 -5.74 -4.21
CA PHE A 56 -3.86 -6.59 -3.35
C PHE A 56 -4.34 -5.82 -2.13
N VAL A 57 -5.51 -6.21 -1.62
CA VAL A 57 -6.09 -5.66 -0.40
C VAL A 57 -6.52 -6.79 0.52
N MET A 58 -6.47 -6.53 1.82
CA MET A 58 -7.23 -7.30 2.80
C MET A 58 -8.55 -6.60 3.04
N ALA A 59 -9.65 -7.26 2.70
CA ALA A 59 -11.00 -6.83 2.99
C ALA A 59 -11.49 -7.51 4.27
N GLN A 60 -12.04 -6.73 5.18
CA GLN A 60 -12.74 -7.23 6.36
C GLN A 60 -14.10 -6.55 6.42
N GLU A 61 -15.16 -7.33 6.26
CA GLU A 61 -16.52 -6.81 6.13
C GLU A 61 -16.58 -5.79 4.97
N ASP A 62 -16.98 -4.54 5.23
CA ASP A 62 -17.07 -3.48 4.22
C ASP A 62 -15.80 -2.60 4.14
N ALA A 63 -14.78 -2.91 4.94
CA ALA A 63 -13.56 -2.13 5.05
C ALA A 63 -12.37 -2.77 4.31
N VAL A 64 -11.54 -1.92 3.72
CA VAL A 64 -10.15 -2.30 3.36
C VAL A 64 -9.29 -1.98 4.56
N VAL A 65 -8.64 -3.00 5.12
CA VAL A 65 -7.84 -2.88 6.36
C VAL A 65 -6.34 -3.00 6.11
N ALA A 66 -5.93 -3.51 4.94
CA ALA A 66 -4.54 -3.55 4.51
C ALA A 66 -4.43 -3.49 2.98
N ALA A 67 -3.25 -3.09 2.50
CA ALA A 67 -2.92 -3.00 1.09
C ALA A 67 -1.49 -3.46 0.84
N ALA A 68 -1.25 -4.13 -0.29
CA ALA A 68 0.07 -4.58 -0.69
C ALA A 68 0.23 -4.48 -2.21
N ARG A 69 1.43 -4.13 -2.66
CA ARG A 69 1.88 -4.36 -4.03
C ARG A 69 2.68 -5.66 -4.02
N ILE A 70 2.19 -6.69 -4.70
CA ILE A 70 2.84 -8.00 -4.78
C ILE A 70 3.14 -8.29 -6.25
N ASN A 71 4.42 -8.39 -6.58
CA ASN A 71 4.91 -8.62 -7.93
C ASN A 71 6.13 -9.54 -7.97
N GLN A 72 6.63 -9.82 -9.17
CA GLN A 72 7.82 -10.66 -9.40
C GLN A 72 9.00 -9.82 -9.91
N THR A 73 9.01 -8.52 -9.63
CA THR A 73 10.09 -7.63 -10.07
C THR A 73 11.24 -7.66 -9.06
N GLN A 74 12.38 -8.18 -9.48
CA GLN A 74 13.62 -8.06 -8.72
C GLN A 74 14.14 -6.62 -8.83
N VAL A 75 14.27 -5.92 -7.71
CA VAL A 75 14.89 -4.59 -7.70
C VAL A 75 16.42 -4.70 -7.68
N PRO A 76 17.16 -3.75 -8.28
CA PRO A 76 18.63 -3.81 -8.38
C PRO A 76 19.35 -3.96 -7.04
N GLU A 77 18.79 -3.38 -5.99
CA GLU A 77 19.31 -3.37 -4.62
C GLU A 77 19.47 -4.79 -4.04
N TYR A 78 18.68 -5.75 -4.55
CA TYR A 78 18.72 -7.16 -4.14
C TYR A 78 19.36 -8.06 -5.20
N GLN A 79 20.13 -7.54 -6.17
CA GLN A 79 20.80 -8.40 -7.17
C GLN A 79 21.78 -9.40 -6.57
N ASN A 80 22.39 -9.07 -5.42
CA ASN A 80 23.39 -9.88 -4.74
C ASN A 80 22.99 -10.23 -3.29
N ALA A 81 21.69 -10.10 -2.97
CA ALA A 81 21.17 -10.43 -1.64
C ALA A 81 21.17 -11.94 -1.38
#